data_AF-A0A395HW26-F1
#
_entry.id   AF-A0A395HW26-F1
#
_cell.length_a   1.000
_cell.length_b   1.000
_cell.length_c   1.000
_cell.angle_alpha   90.00
_cell.angle_beta   90.00
_cell.angle_gamma   90.00
#
_symmetry.space_group_name_H-M   'P 1'
#
loop_
_entity.id
_entity.type
_entity.pdbx_description
1 polymer ?
#
loop_
_entity_poly.entity_id
_entity_poly.type
_entity_poly.pdbx_seq_one_letter_code
_entity_poly.pdbx_strand_id
1 'polypeptide(L)'
;MPTRDSGAMHEPKVLRKDQLEISLHNEKKLIKEGTIKDDNPLDLSEPFRELCNACRKGDLKVCQEKITEGVNINARDPYDYTPLILASLCGHYEVVQLLLESGALCERDTFQGERCLYNALNDRIRNLLLEYDYSKSTDPLQPLAAHVTSLLTRESPATSDIVVTAGDESLHLHKFILAARSPYFRNKLATAPDTSTWRLPSTIPPEAFGTAIKYLYFGEAPRDIRSGPGTGFTESEVLSNIDKIAKHLEINTLLDSILDSGDRRLARQRRTLEVAKGRDQLEEWFRANVLQHKVTVETSKADEVEWDRDNAIFADVLLRADEEPEEMDDQAATNGDGAGSHVPKSTLFPCHRAMLLRSEFFHTMFTSPFREAHMKDRLNIIPVDCAPDVLEIVLTFLYTERADFPLEITVDVLFAADMLFIEKLKSKAAVVISTLGSGNMSQAVAARTRGTKEEDDLDIYAIIRAAWLTRVQRLEEFAARYLAYRLEAHIDSPEFSELIQESAARIQGRQETDSIELLDDIRFYLGERFRLRFDDAGIDEMMEEEARQESNEDAQNGAVDKVTERVEALDLKPAQPEAQQEPHPQQPLIRTLDGEVVVDEFDQDALNYQILMDKLDRILETLELDA
;
A
#
# COMPACT_ATOMS: atom_id res chain seq x y z
N MET A 1 -50.25 -19.12 8.29
CA MET A 1 -49.96 -17.85 7.61
C MET A 1 -49.25 -16.94 8.59
N PRO A 2 -47.92 -16.80 8.52
CA PRO A 2 -47.20 -15.82 9.33
C PRO A 2 -47.05 -14.52 8.54
N THR A 3 -47.34 -13.42 9.22
CA THR A 3 -47.14 -12.04 8.77
C THR A 3 -45.65 -11.76 8.65
N ARG A 4 -45.21 -11.35 7.45
CA ARG A 4 -43.88 -10.80 7.20
C ARG A 4 -43.80 -9.42 7.87
N ASP A 5 -42.99 -9.30 8.90
CA ASP A 5 -42.48 -8.00 9.35
C ASP A 5 -41.54 -7.49 8.26
N SER A 6 -41.98 -6.45 7.57
CA SER A 6 -41.17 -5.69 6.63
C SER A 6 -40.14 -4.89 7.42
N GLY A 7 -38.88 -5.32 7.36
CA GLY A 7 -37.75 -4.50 7.78
C GLY A 7 -37.80 -3.16 7.03
N ALA A 8 -38.04 -2.08 7.78
CA ALA A 8 -38.00 -0.73 7.26
C ALA A 8 -36.55 -0.43 6.83
N MET A 9 -36.30 -0.46 5.53
CA MET A 9 -35.12 0.18 4.96
C MET A 9 -35.22 1.67 5.28
N HIS A 10 -34.25 2.18 6.03
CA HIS A 10 -34.17 3.58 6.43
C HIS A 10 -33.88 4.40 5.16
N GLU A 11 -34.89 5.08 4.63
CA GLU A 11 -34.69 6.05 3.54
C GLU A 11 -33.68 7.14 3.99
N PRO A 12 -32.74 7.57 3.13
CA PRO A 12 -31.80 8.63 3.46
C PRO A 12 -32.59 9.93 3.71
N LYS A 13 -32.64 10.33 4.97
CA LYS A 13 -33.39 11.52 5.42
C LYS A 13 -32.61 12.77 5.02
N VAL A 14 -32.90 13.30 3.84
CA VAL A 14 -32.31 14.57 3.37
C VAL A 14 -32.70 15.69 4.34
N LEU A 15 -31.71 16.22 5.06
CA LEU A 15 -31.91 17.29 6.05
C LEU A 15 -32.18 18.61 5.33
N ARG A 16 -33.07 19.44 5.89
CA ARG A 16 -33.26 20.81 5.40
C ARG A 16 -32.04 21.66 5.73
N LYS A 17 -31.76 22.70 4.92
CA LYS A 17 -30.64 23.63 5.11
C LYS A 17 -30.46 24.09 6.56
N ASP A 18 -31.53 24.55 7.20
CA ASP A 18 -31.48 25.03 8.58
C ASP A 18 -31.10 23.92 9.58
N GLN A 19 -31.51 22.68 9.31
CA GLN A 19 -31.16 21.52 10.12
C GLN A 19 -29.70 21.11 9.92
N LEU A 20 -29.18 21.25 8.70
CA LEU A 20 -27.76 21.05 8.38
C LEU A 20 -26.89 22.10 9.07
N GLU A 21 -27.28 23.38 9.03
CA GLU A 21 -26.55 24.47 9.69
C GLU A 21 -26.51 24.30 11.21
N ILE A 22 -27.63 23.90 11.82
CA ILE A 22 -27.69 23.58 13.26
C ILE A 22 -26.83 22.36 13.59
N SER A 23 -26.89 21.30 12.78
CA SER A 23 -26.06 20.11 12.95
C SER A 23 -24.58 20.46 12.90
N LEU A 24 -24.17 21.23 11.87
CA LEU A 24 -22.79 21.63 11.65
C LEU A 24 -22.28 22.60 12.73
N HIS A 25 -23.15 23.46 13.28
CA HIS A 25 -22.82 24.30 14.43
C HIS A 25 -22.59 23.48 15.70
N ASN A 26 -23.49 22.53 15.98
CA ASN A 26 -23.36 21.62 17.13
C ASN A 26 -22.12 20.74 17.00
N GLU A 27 -21.83 20.23 15.81
CA GLU A 27 -20.64 19.47 15.50
C GLU A 27 -19.36 20.29 15.71
N LYS A 28 -19.28 21.52 15.16
CA LYS A 28 -18.15 22.44 15.40
C LYS A 28 -17.95 22.73 16.89
N LYS A 29 -19.04 22.83 17.66
CA LYS A 29 -18.98 23.01 19.10
C LYS A 29 -18.41 21.77 19.80
N LEU A 30 -18.87 20.57 19.45
CA LEU A 30 -18.37 19.30 19.99
C LEU A 30 -16.89 19.06 19.64
N ILE A 31 -16.45 19.45 18.43
CA ILE A 31 -15.04 19.44 18.01
C ILE A 31 -14.23 20.41 18.86
N LYS A 32 -14.71 21.65 19.05
CA LYS A 32 -14.04 22.66 19.88
C LYS A 32 -13.93 22.26 21.35
N GLU A 33 -14.91 21.51 21.85
CA GLU A 33 -14.92 20.92 23.19
C GLU A 33 -14.02 19.67 23.30
N GLY A 34 -13.48 19.18 22.20
CA GLY A 34 -12.60 18.00 22.15
C GLY A 34 -13.32 16.66 22.24
N THR A 35 -14.66 16.67 22.17
CA THR A 35 -15.50 15.46 22.28
C THR A 35 -15.44 14.63 21.00
N ILE A 36 -15.41 15.27 19.83
CA ILE A 36 -15.32 14.66 18.49
C ILE A 36 -14.03 15.12 17.81
N LYS A 37 -13.31 14.24 17.12
CA LYS A 37 -12.16 14.65 16.28
C LYS A 37 -12.68 15.22 14.97
N ASP A 38 -12.11 16.35 14.56
CA ASP A 38 -12.31 16.87 13.20
C ASP A 38 -11.73 15.87 12.20
N ASP A 39 -12.53 15.39 11.25
CA ASP A 39 -12.07 14.44 10.23
C ASP A 39 -11.11 15.15 9.26
N ASN A 40 -11.28 16.47 9.09
CA ASN A 40 -10.43 17.31 8.26
C ASN A 40 -9.94 18.52 9.07
N PRO A 41 -9.02 18.32 10.05
CA PRO A 41 -8.52 19.42 10.87
C PRO A 41 -7.71 20.40 10.02
N LEU A 42 -7.76 21.68 10.38
CA LEU A 42 -6.87 22.67 9.79
C LEU A 42 -5.43 22.40 10.25
N ASP A 43 -4.54 22.10 9.30
CA ASP A 43 -3.12 21.90 9.58
C ASP A 43 -2.30 23.01 8.89
N LEU A 44 -1.50 23.70 9.71
CA LEU A 44 -0.65 24.81 9.28
C LEU A 44 0.84 24.47 9.41
N SER A 45 1.16 23.22 9.74
CA SER A 45 2.53 22.74 9.90
C SER A 45 3.29 22.79 8.57
N GLU A 46 4.60 22.98 8.66
CA GLU A 46 5.49 22.99 7.49
C GLU A 46 5.45 21.65 6.72
N PRO A 47 5.52 20.47 7.37
CA PRO A 47 5.40 19.19 6.68
C PRO A 47 4.07 19.02 5.92
N PHE A 48 2.96 19.50 6.48
CA PHE A 48 1.67 19.44 5.78
C PHE A 48 1.62 20.40 4.58
N ARG A 49 2.21 21.60 4.70
CA ARG A 49 2.32 22.53 3.56
C ARG A 49 3.20 21.98 2.44
N GLU A 50 4.27 21.27 2.79
CA GLU A 50 5.12 20.53 1.85
C GLU A 50 4.31 19.45 1.12
N LEU A 51 3.54 18.64 1.86
CA LEU A 51 2.64 17.64 1.28
C LEU A 51 1.62 18.29 0.32
N CYS A 52 0.93 19.37 0.73
CA CYS A 52 -0.01 20.06 -0.15
C CYS A 52 0.65 20.60 -1.42
N ASN A 53 1.87 21.15 -1.32
CA ASN A 53 2.61 21.63 -2.48
C ASN A 53 3.06 20.49 -3.39
N ALA A 54 3.47 19.36 -2.82
CA ALA A 54 3.78 18.15 -3.55
C ALA A 54 2.56 17.64 -4.33
N CYS A 55 1.38 17.59 -3.68
CA CYS A 55 0.13 17.19 -4.33
C CYS A 55 -0.28 18.14 -5.49
N ARG A 56 -0.01 19.44 -5.39
CA ARG A 56 -0.27 20.40 -6.48
C ARG A 56 0.68 20.18 -7.67
N LYS A 57 1.92 19.81 -7.40
CA LYS A 57 2.97 19.61 -8.41
C LYS A 57 2.96 18.21 -9.03
N GLY A 58 2.29 17.24 -8.41
CA GLY A 58 2.39 15.83 -8.78
C GLY A 58 3.66 15.17 -8.25
N ASP A 59 4.30 15.75 -7.22
CA ASP A 59 5.55 15.24 -6.65
C ASP A 59 5.27 14.04 -5.74
N LEU A 60 5.22 12.87 -6.37
CA LEU A 60 4.87 11.61 -5.71
C LEU A 60 5.87 11.23 -4.60
N LYS A 61 7.16 11.50 -4.80
CA LYS A 61 8.22 11.18 -3.84
C LYS A 61 8.05 11.97 -2.55
N VAL A 62 7.92 13.30 -2.66
CA VAL A 62 7.69 14.15 -1.48
C VAL A 62 6.34 13.82 -0.83
N CYS A 63 5.30 13.48 -1.61
CA CYS A 63 4.05 13.00 -1.03
C CYS A 63 4.28 11.77 -0.15
N GLN A 64 5.00 10.76 -0.63
CA GLN A 64 5.26 9.54 0.14
C GLN A 64 6.16 9.79 1.36
N GLU A 65 7.22 10.58 1.22
CA GLU A 65 8.09 10.96 2.35
C GLU A 65 7.26 11.59 3.48
N LYS A 66 6.43 12.58 3.15
CA LYS A 66 5.56 13.25 4.13
C LYS A 66 4.49 12.30 4.71
N ILE A 67 3.93 11.41 3.89
CA ILE A 67 2.99 10.37 4.37
C ILE A 67 3.69 9.42 5.36
N THR A 68 4.93 9.01 5.05
CA THR A 68 5.75 8.12 5.89
C THR A 68 6.19 8.79 7.18
N GLU A 69 6.48 10.10 7.15
CA GLU A 69 6.70 10.94 8.33
C GLU A 69 5.44 11.03 9.23
N GLY A 70 4.29 10.54 8.79
CA GLY A 70 3.04 10.51 9.55
C GLY A 70 2.21 11.77 9.42
N VAL A 71 2.42 12.57 8.37
CA VAL A 71 1.59 13.75 8.09
C VAL A 71 0.14 13.34 7.87
N ASN A 72 -0.81 14.08 8.47
CA ASN A 72 -2.22 13.77 8.33
C ASN A 72 -2.75 14.11 6.93
N ILE A 73 -2.86 13.08 6.07
CA ILE A 73 -3.36 13.20 4.69
C ILE A 73 -4.81 13.69 4.58
N ASN A 74 -5.58 13.63 5.67
CA ASN A 74 -6.97 14.06 5.72
C ASN A 74 -7.15 15.48 6.26
N ALA A 75 -6.08 16.13 6.70
CA ALA A 75 -6.14 17.54 7.11
C ALA A 75 -6.46 18.46 5.92
N ARG A 76 -6.86 19.70 6.23
CA ARG A 76 -7.15 20.74 5.26
C ARG A 76 -6.21 21.92 5.40
N ASP A 77 -5.91 22.54 4.28
CA ASP A 77 -5.13 23.76 4.20
C ASP A 77 -5.98 25.02 4.57
N PRO A 78 -5.39 26.24 4.58
CA PRO A 78 -6.12 27.47 4.86
C PRO A 78 -7.29 27.78 3.92
N TYR A 79 -7.39 27.08 2.79
CA TYR A 79 -8.40 27.26 1.75
C TYR A 79 -9.44 26.12 1.76
N ASP A 80 -9.48 25.33 2.84
CA ASP A 80 -10.33 24.16 3.01
C ASP A 80 -10.10 23.05 1.96
N TYR A 81 -8.89 22.96 1.38
CA TYR A 81 -8.51 21.87 0.50
C TYR A 81 -7.75 20.79 1.25
N THR A 82 -8.16 19.53 1.06
CA THR A 82 -7.37 18.36 1.46
C THR A 82 -6.31 18.06 0.39
N PRO A 83 -5.21 17.37 0.75
CA PRO A 83 -4.23 16.86 -0.23
C PRO A 83 -4.87 16.12 -1.40
N LEU A 84 -5.90 15.31 -1.15
CA LEU A 84 -6.62 14.57 -2.18
C LEU A 84 -7.36 15.50 -3.17
N ILE A 85 -8.03 16.55 -2.66
CA ILE A 85 -8.69 17.53 -3.54
C ILE A 85 -7.65 18.28 -4.38
N LEU A 86 -6.49 18.62 -3.82
CA LEU A 86 -5.42 19.29 -4.56
C LEU A 86 -4.89 18.41 -5.69
N ALA A 87 -4.60 17.14 -5.43
CA ALA A 87 -4.12 16.19 -6.44
C ALA A 87 -5.18 15.95 -7.54
N SER A 88 -6.45 15.80 -7.16
CA SER A 88 -7.56 15.64 -8.12
C SER A 88 -7.79 16.87 -8.99
N LEU A 89 -7.72 18.06 -8.39
CA LEU A 89 -7.85 19.35 -9.10
C LEU A 89 -6.72 19.58 -10.09
N CYS A 90 -5.50 19.18 -9.73
CA CYS A 90 -4.32 19.37 -10.56
C CYS A 90 -4.08 18.23 -11.55
N GLY A 91 -4.91 17.17 -11.56
CA GLY A 91 -4.84 16.11 -12.57
C GLY A 91 -3.81 15.01 -12.31
N HIS A 92 -3.26 14.93 -11.11
CA HIS A 92 -2.17 14.00 -10.79
C HIS A 92 -2.71 12.63 -10.37
N TYR A 93 -3.02 11.78 -11.36
CA TYR A 93 -3.66 10.48 -11.15
C TYR A 93 -2.89 9.60 -10.16
N GLU A 94 -1.57 9.50 -10.30
CA GLU A 94 -0.70 8.66 -9.47
C GLU A 94 -0.68 9.14 -8.01
N VAL A 95 -0.73 10.46 -7.79
CA VAL A 95 -0.81 11.04 -6.44
C VAL A 95 -2.20 10.81 -5.84
N VAL A 96 -3.27 10.91 -6.64
CA VAL A 96 -4.63 10.56 -6.18
C VAL A 96 -4.68 9.09 -5.76
N GLN A 97 -4.15 8.19 -6.57
CA GLN A 97 -4.08 6.77 -6.27
C GLN A 97 -3.27 6.51 -4.98
N LEU A 98 -2.08 7.09 -4.84
CA LEU A 98 -1.25 6.97 -3.64
C LEU A 98 -2.01 7.45 -2.39
N LEU A 99 -2.67 8.61 -2.46
CA LEU A 99 -3.41 9.17 -1.33
C LEU A 99 -4.58 8.26 -0.92
N LEU A 100 -5.34 7.73 -1.88
CA LEU A 100 -6.42 6.79 -1.62
C LEU A 100 -5.88 5.49 -0.98
N GLU A 101 -4.84 4.89 -1.56
CA GLU A 101 -4.16 3.70 -1.03
C GLU A 101 -3.60 3.94 0.39
N SER A 102 -3.17 5.17 0.68
CA SER A 102 -2.68 5.60 1.99
C SER A 102 -3.79 5.93 2.99
N GLY A 103 -5.07 5.80 2.60
CA GLY A 103 -6.22 6.01 3.48
C GLY A 103 -6.83 7.42 3.45
N ALA A 104 -6.67 8.16 2.35
CA ALA A 104 -7.36 9.44 2.18
C ALA A 104 -8.87 9.25 2.07
N LEU A 105 -9.62 10.09 2.79
CA LEU A 105 -11.08 10.02 2.88
C LEU A 105 -11.73 10.65 1.64
N CYS A 106 -12.40 9.83 0.84
CA CYS A 106 -13.22 10.26 -0.30
C CYS A 106 -14.68 9.81 -0.13
N GLU A 107 -15.33 10.26 0.94
CA GLU A 107 -16.73 9.91 1.21
C GLU A 107 -17.70 10.74 0.37
N ARG A 108 -18.49 10.08 -0.48
CA ARG A 108 -19.41 10.74 -1.44
C ARG A 108 -20.48 11.59 -0.78
N ASP A 109 -20.85 11.27 0.46
CA ASP A 109 -21.89 11.97 1.21
C ASP A 109 -21.32 13.10 2.09
N THR A 110 -20.04 13.44 1.92
CA THR A 110 -19.38 14.53 2.66
C THR A 110 -19.07 15.71 1.76
N PHE A 111 -19.05 16.91 2.37
CA PHE A 111 -18.68 18.13 1.67
C PHE A 111 -17.29 18.04 1.01
N GLN A 112 -16.33 17.34 1.63
CA GLN A 112 -14.99 17.18 1.08
C GLN A 112 -14.94 16.17 -0.07
N GLY A 113 -15.62 15.02 0.06
CA GLY A 113 -15.66 14.01 -1.01
C GLY A 113 -16.43 14.46 -2.25
N GLU A 114 -17.56 15.16 -2.09
CA GLU A 114 -18.27 15.78 -3.22
C GLU A 114 -17.39 16.81 -3.94
N ARG A 115 -16.64 17.64 -3.18
CA ARG A 115 -15.67 18.58 -3.76
C ARG A 115 -14.54 17.88 -4.49
N CYS A 116 -14.07 16.74 -3.98
CA CYS A 116 -13.03 15.95 -4.64
C CYS A 116 -13.51 15.44 -6.01
N LEU A 117 -14.71 14.88 -6.07
CA LEU A 117 -15.33 14.40 -7.31
C LEU A 117 -15.62 15.53 -8.30
N TYR A 118 -16.14 16.66 -7.81
CA TYR A 118 -16.42 17.83 -8.65
C TYR A 118 -15.15 18.43 -9.26
N ASN A 119 -14.05 18.44 -8.50
CA ASN A 119 -12.77 19.00 -8.93
C ASN A 119 -11.88 17.98 -9.66
N ALA A 120 -12.34 16.76 -9.96
CA ALA A 120 -11.53 15.83 -10.76
C ALA A 120 -11.25 16.42 -12.14
N LEU A 121 -9.97 16.62 -12.49
CA LEU A 121 -9.56 17.25 -13.75
C LEU A 121 -10.02 16.44 -14.98
N ASN A 122 -9.99 15.11 -14.89
CA ASN A 122 -10.34 14.20 -15.98
C ASN A 122 -11.23 13.03 -15.52
N ASP A 123 -11.85 12.34 -16.50
CA ASP A 123 -12.74 11.22 -16.23
C ASP A 123 -12.00 10.01 -15.65
N ARG A 124 -10.70 9.85 -15.94
CA ARG A 124 -9.86 8.80 -15.37
C ARG A 124 -9.76 8.92 -13.84
N ILE A 125 -9.48 10.11 -13.32
CA ILE A 125 -9.46 10.40 -11.88
C ILE A 125 -10.86 10.28 -11.28
N ARG A 126 -11.88 10.80 -11.98
CA ARG A 126 -13.27 10.68 -11.53
C ARG A 126 -13.69 9.23 -11.37
N ASN A 127 -13.38 8.37 -12.33
CA ASN A 127 -13.69 6.94 -12.30
C ASN A 127 -12.92 6.27 -11.16
N LEU A 128 -11.63 6.58 -10.96
CA LEU A 128 -10.87 6.08 -9.81
C LEU A 128 -11.55 6.43 -8.47
N LEU A 129 -11.97 7.68 -8.28
CA LEU A 129 -12.69 8.11 -7.06
C LEU A 129 -14.07 7.45 -6.91
N LEU A 130 -14.73 7.10 -8.02
CA LEU A 130 -16.03 6.42 -8.05
C LEU A 130 -15.92 4.88 -7.94
N GLU A 131 -14.80 4.29 -8.31
CA GLU A 131 -14.51 2.87 -8.10
C GLU A 131 -14.03 2.62 -6.68
N TYR A 132 -13.38 3.62 -6.06
CA TYR A 132 -12.89 3.52 -4.70
C TYR A 132 -14.05 3.35 -3.71
N ASP A 133 -14.12 2.17 -3.10
CA ASP A 133 -15.15 1.80 -2.14
C ASP A 133 -14.81 2.39 -0.75
N TYR A 134 -15.32 3.58 -0.47
CA TYR A 134 -15.15 4.28 0.81
C TYR A 134 -15.88 3.60 1.97
N SER A 135 -16.81 2.67 1.73
CA SER A 135 -17.35 1.79 2.79
C SER A 135 -16.27 0.83 3.31
N LYS A 136 -15.19 0.67 2.53
CA LYS A 136 -13.91 0.03 2.86
C LYS A 136 -12.77 1.05 3.02
N SER A 137 -13.05 2.29 3.45
CA SER A 137 -12.13 2.99 4.37
C SER A 137 -12.08 2.20 5.68
N THR A 138 -11.67 0.95 5.56
CA THR A 138 -11.48 -0.01 6.61
C THR A 138 -10.36 0.56 7.42
N ASP A 139 -10.62 0.80 8.70
CA ASP A 139 -9.58 1.01 9.69
C ASP A 139 -8.39 0.09 9.32
N PRO A 140 -7.18 0.63 9.08
CA PRO A 140 -6.05 -0.18 8.62
C PRO A 140 -5.75 -1.34 9.57
N LEU A 141 -6.19 -1.24 10.83
CA LEU A 141 -6.07 -2.26 11.86
C LEU A 141 -7.25 -3.24 11.90
N GLN A 142 -8.30 -3.04 11.11
CA GLN A 142 -9.44 -3.94 11.05
C GLN A 142 -9.06 -5.40 10.73
N PRO A 143 -8.12 -5.71 9.82
CA PRO A 143 -7.71 -7.10 9.60
C PRO A 143 -7.04 -7.72 10.83
N LEU A 144 -6.21 -6.97 11.56
CA LEU A 144 -5.65 -7.41 12.85
C LEU A 144 -6.76 -7.65 13.87
N ALA A 145 -7.68 -6.70 14.04
CA ALA A 145 -8.80 -6.81 14.96
C ALA A 145 -9.71 -8.00 14.63
N ALA A 146 -10.02 -8.20 13.34
CA ALA A 146 -10.82 -9.31 12.86
C ALA A 146 -10.13 -10.66 13.10
N HIS A 147 -8.83 -10.75 12.80
CA HIS A 147 -8.06 -11.97 13.07
C HIS A 147 -8.07 -12.31 14.55
N VAL A 148 -7.68 -11.36 15.41
CA VAL A 148 -7.61 -11.59 16.86
C VAL A 148 -9.00 -11.93 17.41
N THR A 149 -10.06 -11.25 16.97
CA THR A 149 -11.44 -11.59 17.37
C THR A 149 -11.81 -13.01 16.96
N SER A 150 -11.42 -13.45 15.76
CA SER A 150 -11.72 -14.79 15.23
C SER A 150 -11.13 -15.91 16.09
N LEU A 151 -10.04 -15.64 16.81
CA LEU A 151 -9.38 -16.61 17.69
C LEU A 151 -10.30 -17.08 18.84
N LEU A 152 -11.31 -16.30 19.24
CA LEU A 152 -12.26 -16.72 20.28
C LEU A 152 -13.18 -17.86 19.85
N THR A 153 -13.41 -18.01 18.54
CA THR A 153 -14.35 -18.99 17.98
C THR A 153 -13.66 -20.01 17.09
N ARG A 154 -12.35 -19.92 16.92
CA ARG A 154 -11.59 -20.79 16.03
C ARG A 154 -11.32 -22.14 16.70
N GLU A 155 -11.83 -23.20 16.10
CA GLU A 155 -11.61 -24.57 16.59
C GLU A 155 -10.32 -25.19 16.04
N SER A 156 -9.94 -24.85 14.80
CA SER A 156 -8.77 -25.41 14.12
C SER A 156 -7.95 -24.34 13.39
N PRO A 157 -6.61 -24.37 13.49
CA PRO A 157 -5.84 -25.20 14.42
C PRO A 157 -5.97 -24.69 15.86
N ALA A 158 -5.92 -25.61 16.82
CA ALA A 158 -6.03 -25.27 18.24
C ALA A 158 -4.78 -24.51 18.72
N THR A 159 -4.96 -23.25 19.11
CA THR A 159 -3.88 -22.34 19.52
C THR A 159 -4.04 -21.77 20.93
N SER A 160 -5.18 -22.01 21.57
CA SER A 160 -5.44 -21.58 22.96
C SER A 160 -4.55 -22.30 23.96
N ASP A 161 -4.05 -21.58 24.96
CA ASP A 161 -3.12 -22.04 25.99
C ASP A 161 -3.67 -21.89 27.43
N ILE A 162 -4.85 -21.30 27.58
CA ILE A 162 -5.57 -21.19 28.85
C ILE A 162 -7.09 -21.35 28.66
N VAL A 163 -7.72 -22.12 29.55
CA VAL A 163 -9.17 -22.32 29.57
C VAL A 163 -9.78 -21.66 30.81
N VAL A 164 -10.75 -20.77 30.61
CA VAL A 164 -11.48 -20.12 31.70
C VAL A 164 -12.89 -20.68 31.78
N THR A 165 -13.22 -21.33 32.90
CA THR A 165 -14.56 -21.90 33.14
C THR A 165 -15.42 -20.93 33.94
N ALA A 166 -16.58 -20.53 33.41
CA ALA A 166 -17.56 -19.67 34.06
C ALA A 166 -18.92 -20.38 34.10
N GLY A 167 -19.28 -20.95 35.26
CA GLY A 167 -20.44 -21.84 35.36
C GLY A 167 -20.23 -23.09 34.50
N ASP A 168 -21.13 -23.31 33.54
CA ASP A 168 -21.08 -24.42 32.58
C ASP A 168 -20.37 -24.04 31.26
N GLU A 169 -20.01 -22.76 31.08
CA GLU A 169 -19.31 -22.28 29.89
C GLU A 169 -17.79 -22.37 30.05
N SER A 170 -17.10 -22.73 28.96
CA SER A 170 -15.63 -22.76 28.90
C SER A 170 -15.15 -21.84 27.77
N LEU A 171 -14.27 -20.91 28.11
CA LEU A 171 -13.65 -19.97 27.17
C LEU A 171 -12.20 -20.39 26.91
N HIS A 172 -11.87 -20.62 25.64
CA HIS A 172 -10.53 -20.96 25.17
C HIS A 172 -9.80 -19.67 24.78
N LEU A 173 -8.74 -19.33 25.53
CA LEU A 173 -8.06 -18.04 25.44
C LEU A 173 -6.54 -18.18 25.26
N HIS A 174 -5.87 -17.05 25.11
CA HIS A 174 -4.44 -16.91 24.81
C HIS A 174 -3.77 -16.04 25.87
N LYS A 175 -2.82 -16.59 26.62
CA LYS A 175 -2.11 -15.91 27.71
C LYS A 175 -1.43 -14.64 27.24
N PHE A 176 -0.78 -14.68 26.07
CA PHE A 176 -0.08 -13.51 25.53
C PHE A 176 -1.03 -12.35 25.23
N ILE A 177 -2.23 -12.60 24.68
CA ILE A 177 -3.23 -11.56 24.41
C ILE A 177 -3.72 -10.95 25.72
N LEU A 178 -4.03 -11.79 26.71
CA LEU A 178 -4.47 -11.35 28.03
C LEU A 178 -3.37 -10.51 28.71
N ALA A 179 -2.13 -10.97 28.71
CA ALA A 179 -0.98 -10.28 29.31
C ALA A 179 -0.65 -8.97 28.59
N ALA A 180 -0.75 -8.94 27.27
CA ALA A 180 -0.52 -7.73 26.47
C ALA A 180 -1.56 -6.66 26.79
N ARG A 181 -2.84 -7.04 26.82
CA ARG A 181 -3.99 -6.12 26.85
C ARG A 181 -4.52 -5.80 28.25
N SER A 182 -4.04 -6.48 29.29
CA SER A 182 -4.44 -6.25 30.68
C SER A 182 -3.24 -6.35 31.64
N PRO A 183 -2.91 -5.26 32.36
CA PRO A 183 -1.87 -5.26 33.39
C PRO A 183 -2.11 -6.31 34.50
N TYR A 184 -3.36 -6.52 34.90
CA TYR A 184 -3.72 -7.56 35.87
C TYR A 184 -3.30 -8.95 35.39
N PHE A 185 -3.67 -9.32 34.16
CA PHE A 185 -3.30 -10.62 33.61
C PHE A 185 -1.80 -10.74 33.42
N ARG A 186 -1.13 -9.67 33.01
CA ARG A 186 0.34 -9.63 32.92
C ARG A 186 1.00 -10.01 34.23
N ASN A 187 0.63 -9.35 35.33
CA ASN A 187 1.20 -9.60 36.66
C ASN A 187 0.86 -11.02 37.16
N LYS A 188 -0.38 -11.45 36.96
CA LYS A 188 -0.84 -12.77 37.39
C LYS A 188 -0.13 -13.90 36.64
N LEU A 189 -0.03 -13.81 35.33
CA LEU A 189 0.60 -14.83 34.49
C LEU A 189 2.12 -14.81 34.60
N ALA A 190 2.75 -13.65 34.88
CA ALA A 190 4.16 -13.59 35.22
C ALA A 190 4.50 -14.34 36.52
N THR A 191 3.57 -14.34 37.49
CA THR A 191 3.76 -15.06 38.76
C THR A 191 3.52 -16.57 38.62
N ALA A 192 2.61 -16.98 37.72
CA ALA A 192 2.22 -18.37 37.53
C ALA A 192 2.02 -18.69 36.02
N PRO A 193 3.11 -18.81 35.24
CA PRO A 193 3.04 -18.99 33.78
C PRO A 193 2.41 -20.33 33.40
N ASP A 194 2.55 -21.36 34.24
CA ASP A 194 2.03 -22.72 34.03
C ASP A 194 0.51 -22.84 34.16
N THR A 195 -0.18 -21.73 34.49
CA THR A 195 -1.64 -21.72 34.67
C THR A 195 -2.36 -22.05 33.37
N SER A 196 -2.88 -23.27 33.23
CA SER A 196 -3.62 -23.72 32.04
C SER A 196 -5.13 -23.65 32.20
N THR A 197 -5.63 -23.60 33.43
CA THR A 197 -7.07 -23.54 33.72
C THR A 197 -7.36 -22.51 34.80
N TRP A 198 -8.47 -21.80 34.66
CA TRP A 198 -8.94 -20.85 35.67
C TRP A 198 -10.45 -20.93 35.82
N ARG A 199 -10.94 -20.98 37.06
CA ARG A 199 -12.37 -20.99 37.36
C ARG A 199 -12.82 -19.61 37.84
N LEU A 200 -13.81 -19.05 37.17
CA LEU A 200 -14.46 -17.81 37.56
C LEU A 200 -15.34 -18.07 38.80
N PRO A 201 -15.27 -17.22 39.85
CA PRO A 201 -16.19 -17.30 40.98
C PRO A 201 -17.66 -17.17 40.51
N SER A 202 -18.57 -17.96 41.12
CA SER A 202 -20.00 -17.96 40.78
C SER A 202 -20.72 -16.63 41.06
N THR A 203 -20.06 -15.70 41.76
CA THR A 203 -20.55 -14.35 42.01
C THR A 203 -20.42 -13.41 40.80
N ILE A 204 -19.61 -13.79 39.81
CA ILE A 204 -19.36 -12.98 38.62
C ILE A 204 -20.19 -13.54 37.46
N PRO A 205 -21.08 -12.73 36.84
CA PRO A 205 -21.86 -13.16 35.68
C PRO A 205 -20.93 -13.56 34.51
N PRO A 206 -21.12 -14.74 33.89
CA PRO A 206 -20.36 -15.16 32.72
C PRO A 206 -20.39 -14.14 31.58
N GLU A 207 -21.54 -13.47 31.36
CA GLU A 207 -21.72 -12.46 30.31
C GLU A 207 -20.85 -11.22 30.55
N ALA A 208 -20.70 -10.81 31.82
CA ALA A 208 -19.88 -9.66 32.18
C ALA A 208 -18.39 -9.95 31.91
N PHE A 209 -17.93 -11.14 32.29
CA PHE A 209 -16.56 -11.58 32.00
C PHE A 209 -16.33 -11.77 30.50
N GLY A 210 -17.27 -12.42 29.79
CA GLY A 210 -17.21 -12.59 28.34
C GLY A 210 -17.16 -11.27 27.57
N THR A 211 -17.84 -10.23 28.06
CA THR A 211 -17.77 -8.88 27.49
C THR A 211 -16.37 -8.27 27.63
N ALA A 212 -15.75 -8.41 28.81
CA ALA A 212 -14.38 -7.95 29.02
C ALA A 212 -13.37 -8.73 28.14
N ILE A 213 -13.53 -10.04 28.02
CA ILE A 213 -12.69 -10.87 27.14
C ILE A 213 -12.85 -10.48 25.67
N LYS A 214 -14.09 -10.30 25.18
CA LYS A 214 -14.33 -9.80 23.83
C LYS A 214 -13.59 -8.50 23.58
N TYR A 215 -13.68 -7.54 24.50
CA TYR A 215 -12.96 -6.28 24.39
C TYR A 215 -11.43 -6.47 24.30
N LEU A 216 -10.84 -7.35 25.12
CA LEU A 216 -9.40 -7.63 25.06
C LEU A 216 -8.98 -8.17 23.68
N TYR A 217 -9.87 -8.93 23.04
CA TYR A 217 -9.71 -9.55 21.72
C TYR A 217 -10.16 -8.65 20.55
N PHE A 218 -10.34 -7.35 20.78
CA PHE A 218 -10.89 -6.41 19.81
C PHE A 218 -12.33 -6.74 19.36
N GLY A 219 -13.08 -7.59 20.04
CA GLY A 219 -14.50 -7.79 19.77
C GLY A 219 -15.32 -6.52 20.00
N GLU A 220 -16.49 -6.43 19.35
CA GLU A 220 -17.46 -5.39 19.65
C GLU A 220 -18.20 -5.70 20.96
N ALA A 221 -18.48 -4.66 21.73
CA ALA A 221 -19.39 -4.77 22.87
C ALA A 221 -20.79 -5.18 22.35
N PRO A 222 -21.46 -6.15 23.00
CA PRO A 222 -22.81 -6.53 22.62
C PRO A 222 -23.76 -5.34 22.80
N ARG A 223 -24.49 -4.98 21.74
CA ARG A 223 -25.51 -3.92 21.77
C ARG A 223 -26.70 -4.30 22.66
N ASP A 224 -27.00 -5.59 22.71
CA ASP A 224 -28.02 -6.17 23.57
C ASP A 224 -27.34 -7.05 24.64
N ILE A 225 -27.29 -6.56 25.87
CA ILE A 225 -26.83 -7.35 27.00
C ILE A 225 -27.93 -8.37 27.29
N ARG A 226 -27.69 -9.65 26.97
CA ARG A 226 -28.63 -10.73 27.27
C ARG A 226 -28.92 -10.76 28.77
N SER A 227 -30.08 -10.25 29.15
CA SER A 227 -30.54 -10.13 30.53
C SER A 227 -32.00 -10.55 30.57
N GLY A 228 -32.40 -11.45 31.48
CA GLY A 228 -33.80 -11.90 31.54
C GLY A 228 -34.07 -13.21 32.27
N PRO A 229 -35.34 -13.65 32.32
CA PRO A 229 -35.74 -14.87 33.04
C PRO A 229 -35.00 -16.09 32.50
N GLY A 230 -34.17 -16.72 33.34
CA GLY A 230 -33.38 -17.90 32.98
C GLY A 230 -31.85 -17.71 33.08
N THR A 231 -31.33 -16.48 33.05
CA THR A 231 -29.88 -16.20 33.24
C THR A 231 -29.49 -15.96 34.70
N GLY A 232 -30.46 -15.67 35.56
CA GLY A 232 -30.23 -15.42 37.00
C GLY A 232 -29.71 -14.03 37.35
N PHE A 233 -29.49 -13.15 36.36
CA PHE A 233 -28.98 -11.79 36.55
C PHE A 233 -29.84 -10.74 35.81
N THR A 234 -29.98 -9.56 36.41
CA THR A 234 -30.60 -8.39 35.79
C THR A 234 -29.59 -7.59 34.95
N GLU A 235 -30.07 -6.79 34.00
CA GLU A 235 -29.21 -5.96 33.14
C GLU A 235 -28.36 -4.96 33.95
N SER A 236 -28.95 -4.38 35.00
CA SER A 236 -28.24 -3.47 35.91
C SER A 236 -27.13 -4.19 36.70
N GLU A 237 -27.35 -5.44 37.10
CA GLU A 237 -26.33 -6.25 37.75
C GLU A 237 -25.21 -6.63 36.77
N VAL A 238 -25.53 -6.97 35.51
CA VAL A 238 -24.50 -7.27 34.50
C VAL A 238 -23.65 -6.02 34.23
N LEU A 239 -24.25 -4.85 34.00
CA LEU A 239 -23.53 -3.59 33.80
C LEU A 239 -22.66 -3.20 35.01
N SER A 240 -23.18 -3.34 36.23
CA SER A 240 -22.40 -3.08 37.44
C SER A 240 -21.21 -4.04 37.58
N ASN A 241 -21.39 -5.31 37.21
CA ASN A 241 -20.30 -6.28 37.23
C ASN A 241 -19.30 -6.04 36.09
N ILE A 242 -19.73 -5.57 34.92
CA ILE A 242 -18.81 -5.13 33.86
C ILE A 242 -17.89 -4.02 34.36
N ASP A 243 -18.43 -2.99 35.04
CA ASP A 243 -17.62 -1.91 35.63
C ASP A 243 -16.62 -2.45 36.69
N LYS A 244 -17.06 -3.37 37.56
CA LYS A 244 -16.18 -4.00 38.55
C LYS A 244 -15.06 -4.81 37.89
N ILE A 245 -15.37 -5.60 36.87
CA ILE A 245 -14.40 -6.41 36.12
C ILE A 245 -13.45 -5.49 35.35
N ALA A 246 -13.97 -4.45 34.70
CA ALA A 246 -13.17 -3.45 33.98
C ALA A 246 -12.12 -2.84 34.91
N LYS A 247 -12.51 -2.40 36.11
CA LYS A 247 -11.59 -1.88 37.13
C LYS A 247 -10.59 -2.93 37.61
N HIS A 248 -11.04 -4.16 37.83
CA HIS A 248 -10.18 -5.24 38.31
C HIS A 248 -9.15 -5.70 37.27
N LEU A 249 -9.54 -5.75 36.00
CA LEU A 249 -8.67 -6.08 34.86
C LEU A 249 -7.88 -4.88 34.34
N GLU A 250 -8.08 -3.71 34.94
CA GLU A 250 -7.46 -2.42 34.55
C GLU A 250 -7.79 -1.98 33.11
N ILE A 251 -9.02 -2.26 32.67
CA ILE A 251 -9.59 -1.93 31.35
C ILE A 251 -10.55 -0.75 31.48
N ASN A 252 -10.02 0.43 31.76
CA ASN A 252 -10.84 1.59 32.13
C ASN A 252 -11.78 2.09 31.02
N THR A 253 -11.46 1.83 29.75
CA THR A 253 -12.24 2.31 28.59
C THR A 253 -13.35 1.35 28.15
N LEU A 254 -13.48 0.16 28.77
CA LEU A 254 -14.52 -0.81 28.42
C LEU A 254 -15.93 -0.24 28.62
N LEU A 255 -16.18 0.41 29.76
CA LEU A 255 -17.51 0.93 30.07
C LEU A 255 -17.92 2.04 29.09
N ASP A 256 -16.99 2.93 28.76
CA ASP A 256 -17.19 4.02 27.80
C ASP A 256 -17.48 3.52 26.37
N SER A 257 -17.03 2.31 26.04
CA SER A 257 -17.32 1.65 24.76
C SER A 257 -18.73 1.04 24.70
N ILE A 258 -19.32 0.71 25.85
CA ILE A 258 -20.66 0.12 25.97
C ILE A 258 -21.73 1.21 26.08
N LEU A 259 -21.41 2.30 26.79
CA LEU A 259 -22.28 3.45 26.96
C LEU A 259 -22.31 4.28 25.66
N ASP A 260 -23.11 3.82 24.69
CA ASP A 260 -23.32 4.46 23.40
C ASP A 260 -23.92 5.87 23.58
N SER A 261 -23.29 6.87 22.95
CA SER A 261 -23.76 8.27 22.97
C SER A 261 -24.83 8.57 21.92
N GLY A 262 -25.28 7.57 21.14
CA GLY A 262 -26.27 7.72 20.07
C GLY A 262 -25.73 8.41 18.81
N ASP A 263 -24.45 8.80 18.81
CA ASP A 263 -23.74 9.40 17.68
C ASP A 263 -22.82 8.34 17.04
N ARG A 264 -23.20 7.93 15.83
CA ARG A 264 -22.51 6.89 15.05
C ARG A 264 -21.06 7.25 14.75
N ARG A 265 -20.73 8.54 14.60
CA ARG A 265 -19.36 8.99 14.28
C ARG A 265 -18.46 8.88 15.50
N LEU A 266 -18.95 9.33 16.65
CA LEU A 266 -18.27 9.15 17.94
C LEU A 266 -17.99 7.68 18.25
N ALA A 267 -18.97 6.80 18.03
CA ALA A 267 -18.79 5.36 18.23
C ALA A 267 -17.70 4.77 17.33
N ARG A 268 -17.67 5.14 16.04
CA ARG A 268 -16.61 4.73 15.10
C ARG A 268 -15.24 5.25 15.53
N GLN A 269 -15.14 6.53 15.89
CA GLN A 269 -13.88 7.14 16.30
C GLN A 269 -13.33 6.49 17.57
N ARG A 270 -14.17 6.29 18.59
CA ARG A 270 -13.78 5.56 19.81
C ARG A 270 -13.29 4.16 19.46
N ARG A 271 -14.01 3.47 18.57
CA ARG A 271 -13.62 2.13 18.13
C ARG A 271 -12.23 2.11 17.49
N THR A 272 -11.95 3.00 16.55
CA THR A 272 -10.63 3.11 15.91
C THR A 272 -9.53 3.43 16.93
N LEU A 273 -9.79 4.33 17.88
CA LEU A 273 -8.83 4.65 18.95
C LEU A 273 -8.57 3.46 19.87
N GLU A 274 -9.60 2.69 20.23
CA GLU A 274 -9.46 1.52 21.09
C GLU A 274 -8.71 0.38 20.38
N VAL A 275 -8.94 0.19 19.07
CA VAL A 275 -8.19 -0.77 18.25
C VAL A 275 -6.73 -0.34 18.11
N ALA A 276 -6.47 0.95 17.85
CA ALA A 276 -5.11 1.50 17.80
C ALA A 276 -4.35 1.30 19.12
N LYS A 277 -4.98 1.65 20.24
CA LYS A 277 -4.44 1.44 21.59
C LYS A 277 -4.14 -0.03 21.86
N GLY A 278 -5.02 -0.94 21.42
CA GLY A 278 -4.77 -2.37 21.60
C GLY A 278 -3.66 -2.92 20.71
N ARG A 279 -3.50 -2.38 19.50
CA ARG A 279 -2.35 -2.68 18.65
C ARG A 279 -1.05 -2.19 19.31
N ASP A 280 -1.03 -0.97 19.87
CA ASP A 280 0.13 -0.44 20.59
C ASP A 280 0.51 -1.34 21.78
N GLN A 281 -0.47 -1.81 22.55
CA GLN A 281 -0.23 -2.74 23.68
C GLN A 281 0.30 -4.11 23.22
N LEU A 282 -0.20 -4.64 22.11
CA LEU A 282 0.34 -5.86 21.50
C LEU A 282 1.77 -5.65 20.99
N GLU A 283 2.05 -4.50 20.38
CA GLU A 283 3.38 -4.15 19.89
C GLU A 283 4.40 -4.03 21.02
N GLU A 284 4.07 -3.31 22.10
CA GLU A 284 4.92 -3.19 23.28
C GLU A 284 5.24 -4.57 23.87
N TRP A 285 4.21 -5.41 24.00
CA TRP A 285 4.40 -6.78 24.50
C TRP A 285 5.24 -7.62 23.53
N PHE A 286 5.00 -7.55 22.22
CA PHE A 286 5.76 -8.26 21.18
C PHE A 286 7.25 -7.88 21.21
N ARG A 287 7.57 -6.58 21.28
CA ARG A 287 8.96 -6.11 21.35
C ARG A 287 9.66 -6.61 22.62
N ALA A 288 9.00 -6.51 23.78
CA ALA A 288 9.55 -6.91 25.07
C ALA A 288 9.67 -8.43 25.27
N ASN A 289 8.89 -9.24 24.55
CA ASN A 289 8.82 -10.68 24.78
C ASN A 289 9.35 -11.49 23.60
N VAL A 290 8.92 -11.22 22.36
CA VAL A 290 9.36 -11.98 21.18
C VAL A 290 10.72 -11.49 20.71
N LEU A 291 10.87 -10.20 20.39
CA LEU A 291 12.11 -9.67 19.83
C LEU A 291 13.27 -9.66 20.84
N GLN A 292 12.99 -9.35 22.10
CA GLN A 292 14.02 -9.35 23.15
C GLN A 292 14.54 -10.75 23.48
N HIS A 293 13.75 -11.81 23.27
CA HIS A 293 14.12 -13.19 23.56
C HIS A 293 14.53 -13.99 22.30
N LYS A 294 14.76 -13.32 21.16
CA LYS A 294 15.34 -13.98 19.98
C LYS A 294 16.75 -14.48 20.31
N VAL A 295 17.10 -15.65 19.78
CA VAL A 295 18.39 -16.30 20.07
C VAL A 295 19.16 -16.49 18.78
N THR A 296 20.37 -15.95 18.73
CA THR A 296 21.29 -16.14 17.61
C THR A 296 22.31 -17.23 17.97
N VAL A 297 22.39 -18.24 17.11
CA VAL A 297 23.30 -19.40 17.25
C VAL A 297 24.03 -19.64 15.95
N GLU A 298 25.10 -20.43 15.99
CA GLU A 298 25.73 -20.93 14.76
C GLU A 298 24.72 -21.80 13.99
N THR A 299 24.66 -21.66 12.67
CA THR A 299 23.70 -22.38 11.81
C THR A 299 23.77 -23.89 11.96
N SER A 300 24.96 -24.43 12.24
CA SER A 300 25.17 -25.87 12.50
C SER A 300 24.52 -26.36 13.80
N LYS A 301 24.32 -25.49 14.78
CA LYS A 301 23.75 -25.78 16.10
C LYS A 301 22.28 -25.34 16.22
N ALA A 302 21.72 -24.73 15.17
CA ALA A 302 20.38 -24.18 15.22
C ALA A 302 19.29 -25.23 15.52
N ASP A 303 19.44 -26.43 14.97
CA ASP A 303 18.49 -27.54 15.20
C ASP A 303 18.66 -28.21 16.58
N GLU A 304 19.74 -27.91 17.30
CA GLU A 304 20.02 -28.40 18.66
C GLU A 304 19.40 -27.53 19.74
N VAL A 305 18.82 -26.37 19.38
CA VAL A 305 18.24 -25.45 20.36
C VAL A 305 16.97 -26.03 20.96
N GLU A 306 16.99 -26.23 22.27
CA GLU A 306 15.87 -26.74 23.04
C GLU A 306 15.16 -25.59 23.74
N TRP A 307 13.88 -25.41 23.46
CA TRP A 307 13.04 -24.43 24.12
C TRP A 307 11.79 -25.11 24.68
N ASP A 308 11.58 -24.98 25.99
CA ASP A 308 10.45 -25.60 26.67
C ASP A 308 9.15 -24.87 26.34
N ARG A 309 8.08 -25.64 26.15
CA ARG A 309 6.76 -25.08 25.87
C ARG A 309 6.20 -24.28 27.05
N ASP A 310 6.54 -24.66 28.26
CA ASP A 310 6.23 -23.90 29.46
C ASP A 310 7.29 -22.80 29.67
N ASN A 311 7.13 -21.69 28.93
CA ASN A 311 8.03 -20.55 28.98
C ASN A 311 7.31 -19.26 29.41
N ALA A 312 8.09 -18.30 29.92
CA ALA A 312 7.58 -17.05 30.49
C ALA A 312 6.88 -16.13 29.47
N ILE A 313 7.14 -16.34 28.18
CA ILE A 313 6.61 -15.54 27.07
C ILE A 313 5.47 -16.25 26.32
N PHE A 314 5.05 -17.44 26.76
CA PHE A 314 3.94 -18.20 26.16
C PHE A 314 4.13 -18.56 24.67
N ALA A 315 5.38 -18.57 24.19
CA ALA A 315 5.69 -18.98 22.83
C ALA A 315 5.42 -20.48 22.64
N ASP A 316 4.88 -20.84 21.48
CA ASP A 316 4.51 -22.22 21.14
C ASP A 316 5.17 -22.72 19.84
N VAL A 317 6.02 -21.91 19.22
CA VAL A 317 6.80 -22.24 18.02
C VAL A 317 8.06 -21.35 17.91
N LEU A 318 9.12 -21.85 17.29
CA LEU A 318 10.31 -21.09 16.93
C LEU A 318 10.37 -20.93 15.40
N LEU A 319 10.52 -19.69 14.91
CA LEU A 319 10.88 -19.45 13.51
C LEU A 319 12.38 -19.23 13.39
N ARG A 320 13.01 -19.86 12.41
CA ARG A 320 14.45 -19.74 12.14
C ARG A 320 14.66 -18.96 10.85
N ALA A 321 15.49 -17.94 10.90
CA ALA A 321 16.04 -17.26 9.72
C ALA A 321 17.56 -17.38 9.75
N ASP A 322 18.16 -17.66 8.59
CA ASP A 322 19.59 -17.87 8.44
C ASP A 322 20.24 -16.62 7.85
N GLU A 323 21.41 -16.22 8.35
CA GLU A 323 22.20 -15.15 7.73
C GLU A 323 22.70 -15.63 6.37
N GLU A 324 22.60 -14.75 5.36
CA GLU A 324 23.19 -15.03 4.06
C GLU A 324 24.71 -15.14 4.17
N PRO A 325 25.34 -16.06 3.42
CA PRO A 325 26.79 -16.14 3.38
C PRO A 325 27.34 -14.87 2.74
N GLU A 326 28.12 -14.07 3.48
CA GLU A 326 28.87 -12.96 2.90
C GLU A 326 29.71 -13.50 1.73
N GLU A 327 29.49 -12.98 0.51
CA GLU A 327 30.37 -13.24 -0.60
C GLU A 327 31.77 -12.77 -0.20
N MET A 328 32.71 -13.71 -0.08
CA MET A 328 34.09 -13.36 0.25
C MET A 328 34.62 -12.48 -0.87
N ASP A 329 34.80 -11.20 -0.57
CA ASP A 329 35.41 -10.24 -1.49
C ASP A 329 36.83 -10.76 -1.83
N ASP A 330 37.02 -11.27 -3.06
CA ASP A 330 38.26 -11.90 -3.54
C ASP A 330 39.50 -10.97 -3.42
N GLN A 331 39.28 -9.68 -3.14
CA GLN A 331 40.32 -8.68 -2.94
C GLN A 331 41.01 -8.77 -1.56
N ALA A 332 40.40 -9.39 -0.56
CA ALA A 332 40.98 -9.55 0.79
C ALA A 332 42.07 -10.65 0.87
N ALA A 333 42.20 -11.49 -0.16
CA ALA A 333 43.19 -12.59 -0.18
C ALA A 333 44.66 -12.13 -0.33
N THR A 334 44.92 -10.83 -0.53
CA THR A 334 46.28 -10.30 -0.75
C THR A 334 47.00 -9.79 0.50
N ASN A 335 46.30 -9.57 1.61
CA ASN A 335 46.90 -9.14 2.87
C ASN A 335 46.66 -10.21 3.94
N GLY A 336 47.71 -10.97 4.25
CA GLY A 336 47.70 -12.14 5.13
C GLY A 336 47.47 -11.87 6.62
N ASP A 337 46.55 -10.97 6.97
CA ASP A 337 46.11 -10.74 8.34
C ASP A 337 44.69 -11.30 8.53
N GLY A 338 44.64 -12.55 9.03
CA GLY A 338 43.50 -13.10 9.76
C GLY A 338 42.14 -13.06 9.06
N ALA A 339 41.95 -13.90 8.03
CA ALA A 339 40.61 -14.31 7.60
C ALA A 339 39.90 -15.02 8.76
N GLY A 340 39.15 -14.28 9.57
CA GLY A 340 38.18 -14.87 10.47
C GLY A 340 37.14 -15.58 9.61
N SER A 341 37.06 -16.90 9.70
CA SER A 341 35.97 -17.63 9.06
C SER A 341 34.66 -17.08 9.61
N HIS A 342 33.90 -16.32 8.82
CA HIS A 342 32.57 -15.89 9.22
C HIS A 342 31.73 -17.17 9.37
N VAL A 343 31.47 -17.58 10.62
CA VAL A 343 30.65 -18.77 10.88
C VAL A 343 29.21 -18.33 10.65
N PRO A 344 28.47 -18.97 9.72
CA PRO A 344 27.09 -18.59 9.44
C PRO A 344 26.26 -18.73 10.72
N LYS A 345 25.40 -17.74 10.97
CA LYS A 345 24.52 -17.73 12.13
C LYS A 345 23.07 -17.83 11.69
N SER A 346 22.27 -18.33 12.62
CA SER A 346 20.83 -18.45 12.50
C SER A 346 20.19 -17.76 13.69
N THR A 347 19.14 -16.98 13.45
CA THR A 347 18.36 -16.33 14.49
C THR A 347 17.02 -17.04 14.65
N LEU A 348 16.72 -17.45 15.88
CA LEU A 348 15.50 -18.12 16.29
C LEU A 348 14.57 -17.14 17.00
N PHE A 349 13.36 -16.99 16.49
CA PHE A 349 12.32 -16.11 17.01
C PHE A 349 11.23 -16.90 17.72
N PRO A 350 11.03 -16.72 19.04
CA PRO A 350 9.96 -17.37 19.78
C PRO A 350 8.61 -16.71 19.52
N CYS A 351 7.73 -17.42 18.81
CA CYS A 351 6.51 -16.89 18.23
C CYS A 351 5.26 -17.62 18.77
N HIS A 352 4.10 -17.07 18.42
CA HIS A 352 2.79 -17.60 18.74
C HIS A 352 2.09 -18.07 17.46
N ARG A 353 1.74 -19.35 17.35
CA ARG A 353 0.98 -19.91 16.23
C ARG A 353 -0.27 -19.09 15.98
N ALA A 354 -0.96 -18.68 17.04
CA ALA A 354 -2.14 -17.81 16.99
C ALA A 354 -1.94 -16.56 16.12
N MET A 355 -0.75 -15.93 16.14
CA MET A 355 -0.44 -14.76 15.31
C MET A 355 0.08 -15.12 13.93
N LEU A 356 0.82 -16.24 13.81
CA LEU A 356 1.29 -16.74 12.52
C LEU A 356 0.15 -17.16 11.59
N LEU A 357 -1.01 -17.56 12.12
CA LEU A 357 -2.22 -17.87 11.35
C LEU A 357 -2.75 -16.74 10.46
N ARG A 358 -2.21 -15.52 10.57
CA ARG A 358 -2.49 -14.42 9.65
C ARG A 358 -1.85 -14.62 8.26
N SER A 359 -0.95 -15.59 8.14
CA SER A 359 -0.38 -16.04 6.88
C SER A 359 -1.01 -17.38 6.50
N GLU A 360 -1.48 -17.48 5.25
CA GLU A 360 -2.10 -18.70 4.73
C GLU A 360 -1.10 -19.87 4.66
N PHE A 361 0.19 -19.57 4.51
CA PHE A 361 1.27 -20.56 4.60
C PHE A 361 1.24 -21.27 5.96
N PHE A 362 1.30 -20.52 7.06
CA PHE A 362 1.29 -21.09 8.40
C PHE A 362 -0.08 -21.68 8.76
N HIS A 363 -1.18 -21.09 8.30
CA HIS A 363 -2.51 -21.68 8.49
C HIS A 363 -2.60 -23.08 7.88
N THR A 364 -2.15 -23.24 6.64
CA THR A 364 -2.09 -24.52 5.95
C THR A 364 -1.16 -25.50 6.67
N MET A 365 0.05 -25.04 7.03
CA MET A 365 1.04 -25.85 7.74
C MET A 365 0.49 -26.39 9.07
N PHE A 366 -0.14 -25.56 9.89
CA PHE A 366 -0.64 -25.94 11.21
C PHE A 366 -1.94 -26.74 11.20
N THR A 367 -2.68 -26.70 10.09
CA THR A 367 -3.89 -27.52 9.89
C THR A 367 -3.53 -28.90 9.32
N SER A 368 -2.38 -29.01 8.67
CA SER A 368 -1.90 -30.26 8.08
C SER A 368 -1.56 -31.34 9.13
N PRO A 369 -1.48 -32.62 8.74
CA PRO A 369 -1.00 -33.68 9.62
C PRO A 369 0.54 -33.73 9.74
N PHE A 370 1.28 -32.71 9.31
CA PHE A 370 2.75 -32.72 9.35
C PHE A 370 3.31 -32.49 10.77
N ARG A 371 4.62 -32.71 10.94
CA ARG A 371 5.28 -32.74 12.26
C ARG A 371 5.23 -31.37 12.95
N GLU A 372 5.21 -30.31 12.16
CA GLU A 372 5.17 -28.90 12.55
C GLU A 372 3.82 -28.54 13.21
N ALA A 373 2.75 -29.21 12.80
CA ALA A 373 1.42 -29.04 13.39
C ALA A 373 1.30 -29.70 14.78
N HIS A 374 2.10 -30.75 15.03
CA HIS A 374 2.03 -31.54 16.26
C HIS A 374 2.66 -30.79 17.44
N MET A 375 1.88 -30.72 18.52
CA MET A 375 2.32 -30.17 19.79
C MET A 375 3.24 -31.16 20.52
N LYS A 376 4.43 -30.71 20.90
CA LYS A 376 5.42 -31.46 21.71
C LYS A 376 5.74 -30.69 23.00
N ASP A 377 6.52 -31.31 23.87
CA ASP A 377 7.02 -30.67 25.10
C ASP A 377 8.00 -29.53 24.79
N ARG A 378 8.71 -29.65 23.66
CA ARG A 378 9.63 -28.63 23.13
C ARG A 378 9.05 -27.96 21.90
N LEU A 379 9.41 -26.69 21.71
CA LEU A 379 8.96 -25.91 20.57
C LEU A 379 9.51 -26.48 19.26
N ASN A 380 8.65 -26.56 18.24
CA ASN A 380 9.09 -26.90 16.89
C ASN A 380 9.84 -25.72 16.28
N ILE A 381 10.99 -25.99 15.65
CA ILE A 381 11.74 -25.01 14.85
C ILE A 381 11.27 -25.11 13.41
N ILE A 382 10.86 -23.99 12.82
CA ILE A 382 10.41 -23.89 11.44
C ILE A 382 11.37 -22.94 10.70
N PRO A 383 12.15 -23.43 9.72
CA PRO A 383 12.98 -22.58 8.90
C PRO A 383 12.11 -21.73 7.96
N VAL A 384 12.47 -20.46 7.85
CA VAL A 384 11.91 -19.49 6.91
C VAL A 384 13.07 -19.01 6.04
N ASP A 385 12.90 -19.12 4.73
CA ASP A 385 13.92 -18.78 3.74
C ASP A 385 13.98 -17.26 3.54
N CYS A 386 14.55 -16.55 4.51
CA CYS A 386 14.83 -15.12 4.45
C CYS A 386 15.87 -14.72 5.50
N ALA A 387 16.46 -13.53 5.32
CA ALA A 387 17.37 -12.95 6.30
C ALA A 387 16.67 -12.62 7.63
N PRO A 388 17.39 -12.63 8.77
CA PRO A 388 16.80 -12.33 10.09
C PRO A 388 16.06 -11.00 10.18
N ASP A 389 16.56 -9.97 9.49
CA ASP A 389 15.95 -8.64 9.48
C ASP A 389 14.62 -8.62 8.71
N VAL A 390 14.54 -9.38 7.62
CA VAL A 390 13.28 -9.59 6.87
C VAL A 390 12.26 -10.30 7.74
N LEU A 391 12.67 -11.35 8.45
CA LEU A 391 11.77 -12.09 9.34
C LEU A 391 11.26 -11.21 10.48
N GLU A 392 12.09 -10.31 11.02
CA GLU A 392 11.66 -9.33 12.02
C GLU A 392 10.60 -8.37 11.49
N ILE A 393 10.73 -7.90 10.23
CA ILE A 393 9.72 -7.07 9.55
C ILE A 393 8.41 -7.86 9.38
N VAL A 394 8.50 -9.09 8.88
CA VAL A 394 7.34 -9.97 8.69
C VAL A 394 6.61 -10.19 10.02
N LEU A 395 7.34 -10.52 11.09
CA LEU A 395 6.77 -10.72 12.42
C LEU A 395 6.14 -9.42 12.95
N THR A 396 6.82 -8.29 12.80
CA THR A 396 6.26 -6.99 13.19
C THR A 396 4.93 -6.74 12.49
N PHE A 397 4.82 -7.03 11.20
CA PHE A 397 3.58 -6.92 10.45
C PHE A 397 2.48 -7.87 10.96
N LEU A 398 2.82 -9.15 11.21
CA LEU A 398 1.87 -10.14 11.72
C LEU A 398 1.35 -9.78 13.11
N TYR A 399 2.14 -9.15 13.98
CA TYR A 399 1.69 -8.75 15.31
C TYR A 399 0.99 -7.38 15.35
N THR A 400 1.31 -6.48 14.42
CA THR A 400 1.00 -5.05 14.60
C THR A 400 0.36 -4.36 13.38
N GLU A 401 0.31 -4.99 12.20
CA GLU A 401 -0.04 -4.33 10.91
C GLU A 401 0.93 -3.22 10.46
N ARG A 402 1.98 -2.91 11.23
CA ARG A 402 3.05 -2.00 10.83
C ARG A 402 4.05 -2.71 9.93
N ALA A 403 4.55 -1.99 8.94
CA ALA A 403 5.50 -2.47 7.96
C ALA A 403 6.27 -1.26 7.44
N ASP A 404 7.33 -0.91 8.18
CA ASP A 404 8.22 0.20 7.86
C ASP A 404 9.61 -0.40 7.63
N PHE A 405 10.15 -0.27 6.42
CA PHE A 405 11.44 -0.86 6.03
C PHE A 405 12.12 -0.06 4.91
N PRO A 406 13.46 -0.06 4.84
CA PRO A 406 14.22 0.67 3.83
C PRO A 406 14.14 0.01 2.44
N LEU A 407 14.51 0.76 1.40
CA LEU A 407 14.52 0.27 0.02
C LEU A 407 15.44 -0.95 -0.16
N GLU A 408 16.60 -0.93 0.50
CA GLU A 408 17.64 -1.97 0.43
C GLU A 408 17.10 -3.39 0.69
N ILE A 409 16.17 -3.53 1.65
CA ILE A 409 15.60 -4.83 2.03
C ILE A 409 14.23 -5.08 1.40
N THR A 410 13.70 -4.13 0.62
CA THR A 410 12.32 -4.17 0.14
C THR A 410 12.05 -5.34 -0.80
N VAL A 411 13.03 -5.70 -1.65
CA VAL A 411 12.91 -6.83 -2.58
C VAL A 411 12.85 -8.15 -1.80
N ASP A 412 13.66 -8.31 -0.76
CA ASP A 412 13.64 -9.51 0.09
C ASP A 412 12.33 -9.60 0.89
N VAL A 413 11.82 -8.46 1.37
CA VAL A 413 10.49 -8.40 2.01
C VAL A 413 9.40 -8.78 1.02
N LEU A 414 9.49 -8.36 -0.25
CA LEU A 414 8.54 -8.75 -1.30
C LEU A 414 8.53 -10.27 -1.50
N PHE A 415 9.70 -10.89 -1.63
CA PHE A 415 9.83 -12.34 -1.78
C PHE A 415 9.35 -13.11 -0.55
N ALA A 416 9.75 -12.67 0.65
CA ALA A 416 9.30 -13.31 1.89
C ALA A 416 7.78 -13.19 2.09
N ALA A 417 7.19 -12.03 1.73
CA ALA A 417 5.75 -11.84 1.80
C ALA A 417 5.00 -12.70 0.79
N ASP A 418 5.52 -12.89 -0.43
CA ASP A 418 4.96 -13.79 -1.43
C ASP A 418 5.03 -15.26 -0.98
N MET A 419 6.22 -15.71 -0.54
CA MET A 419 6.46 -17.06 -0.01
C MET A 419 5.52 -17.40 1.15
N LEU A 420 5.32 -16.44 2.07
CA LEU A 420 4.47 -16.62 3.24
C LEU A 420 2.98 -16.32 2.95
N PHE A 421 2.61 -16.00 1.71
CA PHE A 421 1.25 -15.65 1.30
C PHE A 421 0.65 -14.49 2.15
N ILE A 422 1.43 -13.42 2.35
CA ILE A 422 1.05 -12.21 3.09
C ILE A 422 0.79 -11.07 2.08
N GLU A 423 -0.38 -11.12 1.43
CA GLU A 423 -0.70 -10.25 0.29
C GLU A 423 -0.62 -8.74 0.60
N LYS A 424 -1.03 -8.34 1.80
CA LYS A 424 -0.93 -6.93 2.23
C LYS A 424 0.51 -6.45 2.37
N LEU A 425 1.41 -7.28 2.90
CA LEU A 425 2.82 -6.92 3.06
C LEU A 425 3.50 -6.88 1.69
N LYS A 426 3.18 -7.84 0.82
CA LYS A 426 3.62 -7.88 -0.58
C LYS A 426 3.18 -6.63 -1.34
N SER A 427 1.92 -6.23 -1.20
CA SER A 427 1.39 -4.99 -1.79
C SER A 427 2.13 -3.75 -1.26
N LYS A 428 2.40 -3.67 0.05
CA LYS A 428 3.17 -2.56 0.64
C LYS A 428 4.60 -2.50 0.09
N ALA A 429 5.29 -3.63 -0.01
CA ALA A 429 6.63 -3.70 -0.60
C ALA A 429 6.62 -3.22 -2.07
N ALA A 430 5.65 -3.66 -2.86
CA ALA A 430 5.49 -3.22 -4.24
C ALA A 430 5.23 -1.71 -4.38
N VAL A 431 4.45 -1.13 -3.46
CA VAL A 431 4.23 0.33 -3.40
C VAL A 431 5.56 1.04 -3.10
N VAL A 432 6.33 0.57 -2.11
CA VAL A 432 7.63 1.17 -1.75
C VAL A 432 8.59 1.16 -2.95
N ILE A 433 8.72 0.04 -3.67
CA ILE A 433 9.58 -0.06 -4.88
C ILE A 433 9.11 0.90 -5.97
N SER A 434 7.84 0.79 -6.38
CA SER A 434 7.30 1.53 -7.53
C SER A 434 7.27 3.05 -7.32
N THR A 435 7.08 3.50 -6.08
CA THR A 435 7.00 4.94 -5.78
C THR A 435 8.37 5.60 -5.69
N LEU A 436 9.39 4.91 -5.15
CA LEU A 436 10.75 5.47 -5.04
C LEU A 436 11.47 5.52 -6.39
N GLY A 437 11.27 4.51 -7.24
CA GLY A 437 11.83 4.51 -8.60
C GLY A 437 11.16 5.49 -9.57
N SER A 438 10.02 6.07 -9.19
CA SER A 438 9.34 7.14 -9.94
C SER A 438 9.89 8.54 -9.63
N GLY A 439 10.99 8.66 -8.87
CA GLY A 439 11.61 9.93 -8.49
C GLY A 439 11.72 10.92 -9.66
N ASN A 440 10.92 11.99 -9.60
CA ASN A 440 10.88 13.12 -10.54
C ASN A 440 10.79 12.78 -12.02
N MET A 441 9.63 12.31 -12.48
CA MET A 441 9.25 12.50 -13.88
C MET A 441 8.26 13.65 -14.06
N SER A 442 8.66 14.85 -13.63
CA SER A 442 8.24 16.04 -14.37
C SER A 442 9.05 16.06 -15.67
N GLN A 443 8.38 16.22 -16.81
CA GLN A 443 8.99 16.27 -18.14
C GLN A 443 10.21 17.22 -18.25
N ALA A 444 10.29 18.24 -17.40
CA ALA A 444 11.40 19.19 -17.33
C ALA A 444 12.70 18.64 -16.69
N VAL A 445 12.63 17.54 -15.92
CA VAL A 445 13.80 16.94 -15.24
C VAL A 445 14.45 15.85 -16.10
N ALA A 446 13.66 15.09 -16.87
CA ALA A 446 14.17 14.15 -17.88
C ALA A 446 15.05 14.83 -18.94
N ALA A 447 14.69 16.06 -19.34
CA ALA A 447 15.50 16.87 -20.25
C ALA A 447 16.80 17.41 -19.61
N ARG A 448 16.86 17.51 -18.27
CA ARG A 448 18.00 18.08 -17.53
C ARG A 448 18.99 17.05 -16.99
N THR A 449 18.63 15.77 -16.96
CA THR A 449 19.44 14.66 -16.44
C THR A 449 20.32 13.99 -17.50
N ARG A 450 20.61 14.68 -18.62
CA ARG A 450 21.69 14.27 -19.53
C ARG A 450 23.04 14.32 -18.80
N GLY A 451 23.49 13.18 -18.28
CA GLY A 451 24.90 12.92 -17.94
C GLY A 451 25.36 13.23 -16.51
N THR A 452 24.51 13.15 -15.48
CA THR A 452 24.94 13.28 -14.07
C THR A 452 25.00 11.93 -13.38
N LYS A 453 26.18 11.59 -12.83
CA LYS A 453 26.54 10.37 -12.07
C LYS A 453 25.83 10.20 -10.70
N GLU A 454 24.65 10.80 -10.51
CA GLU A 454 23.82 10.56 -9.31
C GLU A 454 22.72 9.51 -9.59
N GLU A 455 22.79 8.85 -10.74
CA GLU A 455 21.95 7.72 -11.12
C GLU A 455 22.65 6.44 -10.66
N ASP A 456 22.08 5.75 -9.67
CA ASP A 456 22.11 4.28 -9.48
C ASP A 456 21.78 3.93 -8.02
N ASP A 457 20.50 3.79 -7.67
CA ASP A 457 20.09 3.12 -6.42
C ASP A 457 19.04 2.01 -6.66
N LEU A 458 18.63 1.77 -7.91
CA LEU A 458 17.54 0.85 -8.23
C LEU A 458 17.87 0.00 -9.46
N ASP A 459 18.21 -1.27 -9.26
CA ASP A 459 18.40 -2.23 -10.34
C ASP A 459 17.03 -2.61 -10.94
N ILE A 460 16.68 -1.95 -12.04
CA ILE A 460 15.39 -2.16 -12.71
C ILE A 460 15.27 -3.57 -13.30
N TYR A 461 16.38 -4.19 -13.71
CA TYR A 461 16.40 -5.53 -14.27
C TYR A 461 16.11 -6.58 -13.19
N ALA A 462 16.66 -6.39 -11.99
CA ALA A 462 16.30 -7.22 -10.84
C ALA A 462 14.82 -7.04 -10.45
N ILE A 463 14.30 -5.81 -10.49
CA ILE A 463 12.91 -5.53 -10.12
C ILE A 463 11.90 -6.16 -11.06
N ILE A 464 12.13 -6.08 -12.37
CA ILE A 464 11.20 -6.70 -13.32
C ILE A 464 11.21 -8.23 -13.20
N ARG A 465 12.38 -8.85 -12.97
CA ARG A 465 12.48 -10.28 -12.67
C ARG A 465 11.74 -10.62 -11.37
N ALA A 466 11.88 -9.79 -10.33
CA ALA A 466 11.15 -9.96 -9.07
C ALA A 466 9.63 -9.79 -9.28
N ALA A 467 9.20 -8.84 -10.12
CA ALA A 467 7.81 -8.62 -10.47
C ALA A 467 7.21 -9.86 -11.15
N TRP A 468 7.94 -10.47 -12.07
CA TRP A 468 7.55 -11.70 -12.77
C TRP A 468 7.45 -12.91 -11.85
N LEU A 469 8.45 -13.07 -10.96
CA LEU A 469 8.48 -14.17 -9.99
C LEU A 469 7.34 -14.08 -8.98
N THR A 470 7.09 -12.87 -8.48
CA THR A 470 6.05 -12.60 -7.47
C THR A 470 4.68 -12.29 -8.09
N ARG A 471 4.59 -12.19 -9.42
CA ARG A 471 3.36 -11.88 -10.19
C ARG A 471 2.71 -10.57 -9.74
N VAL A 472 3.52 -9.52 -9.58
CA VAL A 472 3.05 -8.20 -9.16
C VAL A 472 2.99 -7.28 -10.37
N GLN A 473 1.80 -7.17 -10.98
CA GLN A 473 1.57 -6.35 -12.18
C GLN A 473 2.01 -4.90 -12.00
N ARG A 474 1.78 -4.30 -10.82
CA ARG A 474 2.21 -2.93 -10.52
C ARG A 474 3.72 -2.71 -10.74
N LEU A 475 4.54 -3.71 -10.42
CA LEU A 475 5.99 -3.64 -10.59
C LEU A 475 6.40 -3.86 -12.05
N GLU A 476 5.67 -4.68 -12.79
CA GLU A 476 5.85 -4.86 -14.23
C GLU A 476 5.57 -3.55 -14.98
N GLU A 477 4.41 -2.93 -14.73
CA GLU A 477 4.03 -1.63 -15.29
C GLU A 477 5.02 -0.53 -14.91
N PHE A 478 5.45 -0.51 -13.64
CA PHE A 478 6.47 0.42 -13.16
C PHE A 478 7.79 0.23 -13.91
N ALA A 479 8.26 -1.00 -14.07
CA ALA A 479 9.52 -1.29 -14.74
C ALA A 479 9.48 -0.98 -16.23
N ALA A 480 8.39 -1.33 -16.92
CA ALA A 480 8.19 -1.00 -18.33
C ALA A 480 8.16 0.53 -18.54
N ARG A 481 7.46 1.26 -17.67
CA ARG A 481 7.43 2.73 -17.70
C ARG A 481 8.81 3.32 -17.43
N TYR A 482 9.52 2.83 -16.42
CA TYR A 482 10.89 3.28 -16.11
C TYR A 482 11.81 3.11 -17.32
N LEU A 483 11.78 1.94 -17.95
CA LEU A 483 12.57 1.63 -19.15
C LEU A 483 12.17 2.52 -20.33
N ALA A 484 10.88 2.74 -20.59
CA ALA A 484 10.42 3.60 -21.69
C ALA A 484 10.89 5.06 -21.55
N TYR A 485 10.92 5.59 -20.33
CA TYR A 485 11.37 6.96 -20.06
C TYR A 485 12.89 7.14 -20.13
N ARG A 486 13.65 6.05 -20.07
CA ARG A 486 15.13 6.04 -20.12
C ARG A 486 15.66 5.11 -21.20
N LEU A 487 14.85 4.85 -22.22
CA LEU A 487 15.11 3.80 -23.20
C LEU A 487 16.46 4.02 -23.91
N GLU A 488 16.84 5.27 -24.13
CA GLU A 488 18.13 5.67 -24.69
C GLU A 488 19.34 5.08 -23.95
N ALA A 489 19.25 4.95 -22.62
CA ALA A 489 20.32 4.42 -21.78
C ALA A 489 20.35 2.89 -21.76
N HIS A 490 19.22 2.23 -22.01
CA HIS A 490 19.06 0.78 -21.87
C HIS A 490 19.05 0.03 -23.20
N ILE A 491 18.59 0.65 -24.28
CA ILE A 491 18.27 -0.05 -25.55
C ILE A 491 19.48 -0.74 -26.19
N ASP A 492 20.67 -0.16 -26.04
CA ASP A 492 21.91 -0.72 -26.61
C ASP A 492 22.66 -1.62 -25.60
N SER A 493 22.10 -1.87 -24.40
CA SER A 493 22.72 -2.70 -23.36
C SER A 493 22.46 -4.21 -23.59
N PRO A 494 23.44 -5.08 -23.30
CA PRO A 494 23.23 -6.54 -23.39
C PRO A 494 22.18 -7.02 -22.39
N GLU A 495 22.12 -6.43 -21.18
CA GLU A 495 21.16 -6.78 -20.14
C GLU A 495 19.70 -6.54 -20.58
N PHE A 496 19.45 -5.49 -21.37
CA PHE A 496 18.13 -5.25 -21.97
C PHE A 496 17.76 -6.29 -23.01
N SER A 497 18.72 -6.70 -23.85
CA SER A 497 18.50 -7.75 -24.84
C SER A 497 18.16 -9.09 -24.18
N GLU A 498 18.88 -9.45 -23.11
CA GLU A 498 18.60 -10.63 -22.30
C GLU A 498 17.20 -10.56 -21.66
N LEU A 499 16.82 -9.40 -21.12
CA LEU A 499 15.51 -9.19 -20.51
C LEU A 499 14.36 -9.39 -21.52
N ILE A 500 14.48 -8.86 -22.74
CA ILE A 500 13.48 -9.07 -23.80
C ILE A 500 13.38 -10.55 -24.17
N GLN A 501 14.52 -11.25 -24.23
CA GLN A 501 14.57 -12.68 -24.52
C GLN A 501 13.91 -13.52 -23.42
N GLU A 502 14.12 -13.17 -22.15
CA GLU A 502 13.44 -13.76 -21.00
C GLU A 502 11.93 -13.51 -21.04
N SER A 503 11.51 -12.28 -21.35
CA SER A 503 10.09 -11.95 -21.51
C SER A 503 9.44 -12.79 -22.62
N ALA A 504 10.12 -12.95 -23.76
CA ALA A 504 9.62 -13.77 -24.87
C ALA A 504 9.51 -15.26 -24.50
N ALA A 505 10.43 -15.78 -23.69
CA ALA A 505 10.44 -17.18 -23.26
C ALA A 505 9.32 -17.52 -22.26
N ARG A 506 8.76 -16.54 -21.56
CA ARG A 506 7.67 -16.73 -20.58
C ARG A 506 6.31 -17.06 -21.23
N ILE A 507 6.14 -16.77 -22.52
CA ILE A 507 4.88 -17.01 -23.25
C ILE A 507 4.75 -18.50 -23.63
N GLN A 508 3.92 -19.24 -22.89
CA GLN A 508 3.61 -20.65 -23.19
C GLN A 508 2.38 -20.77 -24.12
N GLY A 509 2.66 -20.90 -25.41
CA GLY A 509 1.65 -21.16 -26.45
C GLY A 509 1.69 -20.10 -27.56
N ARG A 510 2.61 -20.24 -28.51
CA ARG A 510 2.76 -19.38 -29.71
C ARG A 510 1.58 -19.53 -30.71
N GLN A 511 0.34 -19.56 -30.25
CA GLN A 511 -0.84 -19.64 -31.11
C GLN A 511 -1.91 -18.57 -30.83
N GLU A 512 -1.71 -17.69 -29.83
CA GLU A 512 -2.73 -16.66 -29.51
C GLU A 512 -2.20 -15.21 -29.37
N THR A 513 -0.89 -14.95 -29.34
CA THR A 513 -0.33 -13.58 -29.24
C THR A 513 0.93 -13.40 -30.09
N ASP A 514 0.89 -12.46 -31.04
CA ASP A 514 2.00 -12.05 -31.92
C ASP A 514 2.95 -11.04 -31.23
N SER A 515 2.84 -10.86 -29.90
CA SER A 515 3.52 -9.76 -29.22
C SER A 515 4.17 -10.14 -27.88
N ILE A 516 5.25 -9.43 -27.56
CA ILE A 516 6.02 -9.60 -26.32
C ILE A 516 5.51 -8.59 -25.32
N GLU A 517 4.88 -9.05 -24.23
CA GLU A 517 4.19 -8.22 -23.23
C GLU A 517 5.05 -7.02 -22.77
N LEU A 518 6.28 -7.27 -22.30
CA LEU A 518 7.17 -6.20 -21.86
C LEU A 518 7.48 -5.19 -22.97
N LEU A 519 7.67 -5.64 -24.21
CA LEU A 519 8.00 -4.76 -25.31
C LEU A 519 6.80 -3.89 -25.68
N ASP A 520 5.60 -4.46 -25.67
CA ASP A 520 4.36 -3.73 -25.91
C ASP A 520 4.12 -2.69 -24.83
N ASP A 521 4.34 -3.03 -23.56
CA ASP A 521 4.24 -2.07 -22.45
C ASP A 521 5.25 -0.93 -22.61
N ILE A 522 6.50 -1.24 -22.98
CA ILE A 522 7.52 -0.22 -23.26
C ILE A 522 7.08 0.67 -24.43
N ARG A 523 6.59 0.10 -25.54
CA ARG A 523 6.08 0.85 -26.71
C ARG A 523 4.90 1.75 -26.32
N PHE A 524 3.98 1.24 -25.50
CA PHE A 524 2.84 1.99 -25.00
C PHE A 524 3.30 3.22 -24.18
N TYR A 525 4.16 3.01 -23.17
CA TYR A 525 4.67 4.11 -22.34
C TYR A 525 5.60 5.07 -23.08
N LEU A 526 6.32 4.58 -24.09
CA LEU A 526 7.10 5.43 -25.00
C LEU A 526 6.16 6.31 -25.82
N GLY A 527 5.07 5.75 -26.35
CA GLY A 527 4.00 6.50 -27.00
C GLY A 527 3.42 7.59 -26.09
N GLU A 528 3.08 7.26 -24.84
CA GLU A 528 2.61 8.25 -23.85
C GLU A 528 3.63 9.37 -23.58
N ARG A 529 4.91 9.02 -23.43
CA ARG A 529 6.02 9.96 -23.20
C ARG A 529 6.09 11.05 -24.28
N PHE A 530 5.86 10.68 -25.55
CA PHE A 530 5.89 11.62 -26.67
C PHE A 530 4.51 12.24 -26.95
N ARG A 531 3.39 11.53 -26.72
CA ARG A 531 2.01 12.03 -26.89
C ARG A 531 1.70 13.25 -26.04
N LEU A 532 2.13 13.24 -24.78
CA LEU A 532 1.91 14.36 -23.85
C LEU A 532 2.57 15.68 -24.31
N ARG A 533 3.55 15.64 -25.23
CA ARG A 533 4.14 16.87 -25.81
C ARG A 533 3.32 17.44 -26.97
N PHE A 534 2.48 16.63 -27.61
CA PHE A 534 1.60 17.08 -28.70
C PHE A 534 0.30 17.71 -28.16
N ASP A 535 -0.24 17.21 -27.05
CA ASP A 535 -1.47 17.72 -26.43
C ASP A 535 -1.27 19.08 -25.72
N ASP A 536 -0.14 19.30 -25.04
CA ASP A 536 0.20 20.58 -24.36
C ASP A 536 0.38 21.76 -25.34
N ALA A 537 0.49 21.48 -26.65
CA ALA A 537 0.61 22.45 -27.72
C ALA A 537 -0.72 22.78 -28.45
N GLY A 538 -1.84 22.15 -28.06
CA GLY A 538 -3.16 22.40 -28.68
C GLY A 538 -3.36 21.75 -30.06
N ILE A 539 -2.59 20.71 -30.39
CA ILE A 539 -2.57 20.13 -31.74
C ILE A 539 -3.84 19.30 -32.05
N ASP A 540 -4.54 18.77 -31.04
CA ASP A 540 -5.85 18.13 -31.27
C ASP A 540 -6.87 19.12 -31.86
N GLU A 541 -6.80 20.42 -31.51
CA GLU A 541 -7.63 21.46 -32.14
C GLU A 541 -7.18 21.75 -33.58
N MET A 542 -5.89 21.63 -33.89
CA MET A 542 -5.33 21.86 -35.24
C MET A 542 -5.59 20.68 -36.19
N MET A 543 -5.52 19.44 -35.70
CA MET A 543 -5.87 18.24 -36.48
C MET A 543 -7.39 18.14 -36.71
N GLU A 544 -8.21 18.58 -35.75
CA GLU A 544 -9.65 18.75 -36.00
C GLU A 544 -9.95 19.88 -37.01
N GLU A 545 -9.15 20.95 -37.05
CA GLU A 545 -9.27 22.00 -38.07
C GLU A 545 -8.80 21.56 -39.45
N GLU A 546 -7.70 20.80 -39.56
CA GLU A 546 -7.21 20.23 -40.82
C GLU A 546 -8.18 19.17 -41.37
N ALA A 547 -8.72 18.30 -40.51
CA ALA A 547 -9.76 17.34 -40.91
C ALA A 547 -11.06 18.05 -41.35
N ARG A 548 -11.39 19.22 -40.76
CA ARG A 548 -12.50 20.06 -41.23
C ARG A 548 -12.20 20.76 -42.55
N GLN A 549 -10.94 21.12 -42.82
CA GLN A 549 -10.51 21.71 -44.10
C GLN A 549 -10.51 20.67 -45.23
N GLU A 550 -10.01 19.44 -44.99
CA GLU A 550 -10.08 18.34 -45.95
C GLU A 550 -11.54 17.94 -46.25
N SER A 551 -12.42 17.92 -45.24
CA SER A 551 -13.85 17.65 -45.45
C SER A 551 -14.59 18.74 -46.24
N ASN A 552 -14.04 19.96 -46.32
CA ASN A 552 -14.58 21.06 -47.11
C ASN A 552 -14.05 21.10 -48.55
N GLU A 553 -12.85 20.55 -48.80
CA GLU A 553 -12.31 20.43 -50.16
C GLU A 553 -12.98 19.30 -50.97
N ASP A 554 -13.44 18.23 -50.30
CA ASP A 554 -14.19 17.14 -50.93
C ASP A 554 -15.64 17.51 -51.33
N ALA A 555 -16.16 18.66 -50.88
CA ALA A 555 -17.50 19.14 -51.23
C ALA A 555 -17.56 20.04 -52.48
N GLN A 556 -16.42 20.40 -53.09
CA GLN A 556 -16.37 21.38 -54.18
C GLN A 556 -15.76 20.91 -55.51
N ASN A 557 -15.40 19.63 -55.66
CA ASN A 557 -14.91 19.11 -56.93
C ASN A 557 -15.89 18.13 -57.58
N GLY A 558 -16.92 18.70 -58.21
CA GLY A 558 -17.87 17.93 -59.00
C GLY A 558 -18.76 18.75 -59.91
N ALA A 559 -18.21 19.66 -60.74
CA ALA A 559 -18.69 19.93 -62.11
C ALA A 559 -17.96 21.09 -62.85
N VAL A 560 -17.49 20.76 -64.07
CA VAL A 560 -17.32 21.58 -65.30
C VAL A 560 -16.00 22.30 -65.61
N ASP A 561 -15.09 21.55 -66.23
CA ASP A 561 -14.50 21.72 -67.58
C ASP A 561 -14.61 23.05 -68.38
N LYS A 562 -13.46 23.41 -69.00
CA LYS A 562 -13.20 24.21 -70.24
C LYS A 562 -13.28 25.74 -70.16
N VAL A 563 -12.16 26.43 -70.45
CA VAL A 563 -11.80 26.98 -71.78
C VAL A 563 -10.30 27.34 -71.83
N THR A 564 -9.71 27.02 -72.97
CA THR A 564 -8.33 27.04 -73.48
C THR A 564 -7.66 28.41 -73.73
N GLU A 565 -6.32 28.36 -73.77
CA GLU A 565 -5.38 29.16 -74.59
C GLU A 565 -5.31 30.70 -74.46
N ARG A 566 -4.12 31.23 -74.09
CA ARG A 566 -3.32 32.17 -74.90
C ARG A 566 -2.01 32.65 -74.22
N VAL A 567 -0.90 32.32 -74.89
CA VAL A 567 0.28 33.14 -75.26
C VAL A 567 0.79 34.22 -74.28
N GLU A 568 2.05 33.99 -73.88
CA GLU A 568 3.15 34.93 -73.59
C GLU A 568 2.89 36.43 -73.78
N ALA A 569 3.19 37.24 -72.76
CA ALA A 569 4.09 38.40 -72.87
C ALA A 569 4.29 39.08 -71.49
N LEU A 570 5.53 39.53 -71.29
CA LEU A 570 5.98 40.67 -70.47
C LEU A 570 6.64 40.38 -69.11
N ASP A 571 7.93 40.72 -69.18
CA ASP A 571 9.01 40.87 -68.23
C ASP A 571 8.81 42.07 -67.25
N LEU A 572 9.60 42.06 -66.18
CA LEU A 572 10.09 43.19 -65.33
C LEU A 572 9.27 43.70 -64.10
N LYS A 573 9.71 43.20 -62.92
CA LYS A 573 10.46 43.94 -61.85
C LYS A 573 9.68 44.77 -60.77
N PRO A 574 10.33 45.15 -59.64
CA PRO A 574 10.28 44.41 -58.36
C PRO A 574 9.76 45.27 -57.17
N ALA A 575 9.43 44.65 -56.05
CA ALA A 575 9.33 45.35 -54.76
C ALA A 575 10.40 44.78 -53.81
N GLN A 576 11.30 45.65 -53.38
CA GLN A 576 12.36 45.37 -52.40
C GLN A 576 12.25 46.40 -51.25
N PRO A 577 12.93 46.19 -50.12
CA PRO A 577 12.28 45.99 -48.82
C PRO A 577 12.72 47.03 -47.79
N GLU A 578 11.92 47.29 -46.76
CA GLU A 578 12.41 47.98 -45.56
C GLU A 578 11.78 47.41 -44.29
N ALA A 579 12.51 46.52 -43.62
CA ALA A 579 12.57 46.46 -42.17
C ALA A 579 13.84 45.71 -41.74
N GLN A 580 14.73 46.52 -41.18
CA GLN A 580 15.99 46.26 -40.48
C GLN A 580 16.09 44.91 -39.76
N GLN A 581 17.17 44.18 -40.08
CA GLN A 581 17.73 43.09 -39.28
C GLN A 581 18.39 43.66 -38.01
N GLU A 582 17.88 43.30 -36.83
CA GLU A 582 18.70 43.15 -35.64
C GLU A 582 19.24 41.72 -35.56
N PRO A 583 20.45 41.48 -35.02
CA PRO A 583 21.05 40.16 -34.99
C PRO A 583 20.35 39.30 -33.93
N HIS A 584 19.53 38.34 -34.36
CA HIS A 584 19.06 37.30 -33.45
C HIS A 584 20.26 36.54 -32.85
N PRO A 585 20.27 36.29 -31.53
CA PRO A 585 21.31 35.46 -30.91
C PRO A 585 21.25 34.07 -31.52
N GLN A 586 22.41 33.45 -31.74
CA GLN A 586 22.55 32.09 -32.25
C GLN A 586 21.54 31.17 -31.54
N GLN A 587 20.53 30.69 -32.28
CA GLN A 587 19.63 29.66 -31.79
C GLN A 587 20.49 28.43 -31.42
N PRO A 588 20.25 27.79 -30.26
CA PRO A 588 20.98 26.58 -29.89
C PRO A 588 20.77 25.52 -30.98
N LEU A 589 21.85 24.92 -31.49
CA LEU A 589 21.74 23.78 -32.41
C LEU A 589 21.12 22.60 -31.65
N ILE A 590 19.88 22.27 -31.97
CA ILE A 590 19.18 21.10 -31.46
C ILE A 590 19.56 19.89 -32.32
N ARG A 591 19.91 18.75 -31.70
CA ARG A 591 20.36 17.53 -32.39
C ARG A 591 19.57 16.30 -31.97
N THR A 592 19.21 15.43 -32.90
CA THR A 592 18.59 14.11 -32.61
C THR A 592 19.57 13.15 -31.92
N LEU A 593 19.07 12.00 -31.47
CA LEU A 593 19.89 10.91 -30.91
C LEU A 593 20.98 10.43 -31.88
N ASP A 594 20.69 10.44 -33.18
CA ASP A 594 21.65 10.08 -34.25
C ASP A 594 22.52 11.27 -34.71
N GLY A 595 22.36 12.44 -34.10
CA GLY A 595 23.20 13.62 -34.32
C GLY A 595 22.78 14.52 -35.48
N GLU A 596 21.61 14.30 -36.08
CA GLU A 596 21.04 15.16 -37.12
C GLU A 596 20.62 16.50 -36.53
N VAL A 597 20.85 17.60 -37.27
CA VAL A 597 20.53 18.95 -36.81
C VAL A 597 19.08 19.27 -37.17
N VAL A 598 18.31 19.68 -36.17
CA VAL A 598 16.87 19.92 -36.31
C VAL A 598 16.53 21.38 -36.03
N VAL A 599 15.46 21.87 -36.67
CA VAL A 599 15.03 23.27 -36.65
C VAL A 599 14.36 23.63 -35.32
N ASP A 600 13.58 22.73 -34.74
CA ASP A 600 12.94 22.91 -33.43
C ASP A 600 12.97 21.62 -32.58
N GLU A 601 12.52 21.76 -31.32
CA GLU A 601 12.49 20.66 -30.34
C GLU A 601 11.38 19.62 -30.66
N PHE A 602 10.36 19.99 -31.45
CA PHE A 602 9.24 19.10 -31.79
C PHE A 602 9.63 18.09 -32.87
N ASP A 603 10.27 18.57 -33.93
CA ASP A 603 10.85 17.72 -34.97
C ASP A 603 11.91 16.79 -34.36
N GLN A 604 12.66 17.26 -33.36
CA GLN A 604 13.64 16.45 -32.64
C GLN A 604 12.95 15.30 -31.89
N ASP A 605 11.83 15.57 -31.21
CA ASP A 605 11.09 14.58 -30.45
C ASP A 605 10.40 13.55 -31.35
N ALA A 606 9.78 13.99 -32.46
CA ALA A 606 9.16 13.10 -33.43
C ALA A 606 10.19 12.16 -34.07
N LEU A 607 11.35 12.68 -34.46
CA LEU A 607 12.46 11.88 -34.99
C LEU A 607 13.05 10.95 -33.93
N ASN A 608 13.24 11.41 -32.69
CA ASN A 608 13.75 10.56 -31.61
C ASN A 608 12.78 9.41 -31.27
N TYR A 609 11.47 9.66 -31.30
CA TYR A 609 10.47 8.60 -31.15
C TYR A 609 10.59 7.54 -32.24
N GLN A 610 10.69 7.95 -33.51
CA GLN A 610 10.89 7.02 -34.62
C GLN A 610 12.19 6.24 -34.50
N ILE A 611 13.31 6.89 -34.15
CA ILE A 611 14.61 6.24 -33.94
C ILE A 611 14.52 5.16 -32.85
N LEU A 612 13.85 5.47 -31.73
CA LEU A 612 13.72 4.51 -30.63
C LEU A 612 12.81 3.33 -31.00
N MET A 613 11.72 3.57 -31.73
CA MET A 613 10.86 2.50 -32.25
C MET A 613 11.63 1.59 -33.22
N ASP A 614 12.36 2.18 -34.17
CA ASP A 614 13.19 1.43 -35.13
C ASP A 614 14.27 0.60 -34.42
N LYS A 615 14.86 1.12 -33.33
CA LYS A 615 15.84 0.37 -32.54
C LYS A 615 15.19 -0.81 -31.80
N LEU A 616 13.98 -0.65 -31.26
CA LEU A 616 13.25 -1.75 -30.63
C LEU A 616 12.95 -2.86 -31.66
N ASP A 617 12.57 -2.48 -32.88
CA ASP A 617 12.31 -3.44 -33.96
C ASP A 617 13.59 -4.18 -34.39
N ARG A 618 14.74 -3.48 -34.49
CA ARG A 618 16.03 -4.12 -34.78
C ARG A 618 16.46 -5.12 -33.71
N ILE A 619 16.10 -4.89 -32.44
CA ILE A 619 16.39 -5.85 -31.36
C ILE A 619 15.62 -7.15 -31.58
N LEU A 620 14.35 -7.07 -31.98
CA LEU A 620 13.56 -8.26 -32.33
C LEU A 620 14.20 -9.04 -33.48
N GLU A 621 14.61 -8.34 -34.55
CA GLU A 621 15.31 -8.95 -35.69
C GLU A 621 16.62 -9.62 -35.26
N THR A 622 17.39 -8.96 -34.39
CA THR A 622 18.69 -9.46 -33.91
C THR A 622 18.54 -10.69 -33.01
N LEU A 623 17.47 -10.76 -32.23
CA LEU A 623 17.21 -11.85 -31.31
C LEU A 623 16.47 -13.04 -31.95
N GLU A 624 16.19 -12.99 -33.26
CA GLU A 624 15.38 -13.98 -33.99
C GLU A 624 13.99 -14.18 -33.34
N LEU A 625 13.47 -13.11 -32.73
CA LEU A 625 12.15 -13.05 -32.12
C LEU A 625 11.21 -12.40 -33.16
N ASP A 626 10.92 -13.13 -34.25
CA ASP A 626 10.00 -12.64 -35.27
C ASP A 626 8.63 -12.27 -34.65
N ALA A 627 8.13 -11.09 -35.05
CA ALA A 627 6.78 -10.59 -34.77
C ALA A 627 5.68 -11.42 -35.45
#